data_AF-A0A1Q4ZD04-F1
#
_entry.id   AF-A0A1Q4ZD04-F1
#
_cell.length_a   1.000
_cell.length_b   1.000
_cell.length_c   1.000
_cell.angle_alpha   90.00
_cell.angle_beta   90.00
_cell.angle_gamma   90.00
#
_symmetry.space_group_name_H-M   'P 1'
#
loop_
_entity.id
_entity.type
_entity.pdbx_description
1 polymer ?
#
loop_
_entity_poly.entity_id
_entity_poly.type
_entity_poly.pdbx_seq_one_letter_code
_entity_poly.pdbx_strand_id
1 'polypeptide(L)'
;MNTLAAVMQLLVAAAFVSIPVVRHRFGPAAKAAAVTELRRQHVRPEVLEENNLRFDASGHETAAPAAVAVVMTGIAALNFGGADLAQLLTWIFSSLVVLMNVAIVYSNLTAVKSVEAAFRRKGDPELARVDVAPFLQAAEGAFPRWVRAQTYLRNTVVFAGSAVALVAVSLV
;
A
#
# COMPACT_ATOMS: atom_id res chain seq x y z
N MET A 1 -30.04 -9.56 -0.27
CA MET A 1 -29.33 -8.30 -0.58
C MET A 1 -28.50 -7.91 0.63
N ASN A 2 -27.19 -7.71 0.47
CA ASN A 2 -26.25 -7.49 1.59
C ASN A 2 -25.67 -6.07 1.57
N THR A 3 -26.52 -5.09 1.88
CA THR A 3 -26.19 -3.65 1.86
C THR A 3 -24.99 -3.32 2.73
N LEU A 4 -24.88 -3.93 3.92
CA LEU A 4 -23.75 -3.71 4.83
C LEU A 4 -22.43 -4.18 4.22
N ALA A 5 -22.40 -5.37 3.62
CA ALA A 5 -21.21 -5.90 2.97
C ALA A 5 -20.78 -5.02 1.78
N ALA A 6 -21.75 -4.57 0.97
CA ALA A 6 -21.48 -3.67 -0.15
C ALA A 6 -20.87 -2.33 0.30
N VAL A 7 -21.41 -1.71 1.36
CA VAL A 7 -20.86 -0.47 1.92
C VAL A 7 -19.43 -0.69 2.43
N MET A 8 -19.18 -1.78 3.14
CA MET A 8 -17.83 -2.10 3.62
C MET A 8 -16.85 -2.34 2.48
N GLN A 9 -17.27 -3.01 1.40
CA GLN A 9 -16.44 -3.23 0.21
C GLN A 9 -16.08 -1.91 -0.50
N LEU A 10 -17.01 -0.96 -0.57
CA LEU A 10 -16.72 0.38 -1.11
C LEU A 10 -15.76 1.17 -0.22
N LEU A 11 -15.87 1.06 1.10
CA LEU A 11 -14.90 1.68 2.02
C LEU A 11 -13.49 1.10 1.85
N VAL A 12 -13.40 -0.22 1.68
CA VAL A 12 -12.12 -0.90 1.35
C VAL A 12 -11.60 -0.41 0.00
N ALA A 13 -12.44 -0.33 -1.03
CA ALA A 13 -12.04 0.18 -2.34
C ALA A 13 -11.47 1.62 -2.25
N ALA A 14 -12.17 2.52 -1.54
CA ALA A 14 -11.72 3.89 -1.31
C ALA A 14 -10.37 3.93 -0.55
N ALA A 15 -10.18 3.04 0.43
CA ALA A 15 -8.93 2.91 1.15
C ALA A 15 -7.75 2.52 0.22
N PHE A 16 -7.96 1.61 -0.73
CA PHE A 16 -6.94 1.24 -1.73
C PHE A 16 -6.68 2.33 -2.77
N VAL A 17 -7.69 3.08 -3.20
CA VAL A 17 -7.53 4.24 -4.11
C VAL A 17 -6.78 5.39 -3.43
N SER A 18 -6.87 5.54 -2.11
CA SER A 18 -6.14 6.60 -1.40
C SER A 18 -4.61 6.47 -1.50
N ILE A 19 -4.09 5.24 -1.68
CA ILE A 19 -2.66 4.94 -1.76
C ILE A 19 -1.99 5.65 -2.95
N PRO A 20 -2.41 5.43 -4.21
CA PRO A 20 -1.81 6.12 -5.36
C PRO A 20 -2.00 7.64 -5.29
N VAL A 21 -3.10 8.14 -4.71
CA VAL A 21 -3.36 9.58 -4.59
C VAL A 21 -2.32 10.25 -3.67
N VAL A 22 -2.10 9.70 -2.47
CA VAL A 22 -1.10 10.22 -1.53
C VAL A 22 0.29 10.12 -2.12
N ARG A 23 0.62 8.99 -2.76
CA ARG A 23 1.92 8.79 -3.39
C ARG A 23 2.15 9.75 -4.55
N HIS A 24 1.15 9.99 -5.40
CA HIS A 24 1.26 10.95 -6.50
C HIS A 24 1.44 12.38 -5.97
N ARG A 25 0.74 12.75 -4.89
CA ARG A 25 0.79 14.11 -4.35
C ARG A 25 2.07 14.44 -3.60
N PHE A 26 2.63 13.49 -2.85
CA PHE A 26 3.74 13.71 -1.92
C PHE A 26 5.02 12.93 -2.29
N GLY A 27 4.95 12.01 -3.25
CA GLY A 27 6.10 11.25 -3.76
C GLY A 27 7.28 12.12 -4.22
N PRO A 28 7.06 13.24 -4.94
CA PRO A 28 8.16 14.14 -5.32
C PRO A 28 8.91 14.73 -4.12
N ALA A 29 8.19 15.11 -3.06
CA ALA A 29 8.79 15.64 -1.83
C ALA A 29 9.58 14.56 -1.08
N ALA A 30 9.04 13.34 -1.01
CA ALA A 30 9.74 12.20 -0.44
C ALA A 30 11.02 11.83 -1.23
N LYS A 31 10.97 11.87 -2.57
CA LYS A 31 12.16 11.67 -3.43
C LYS A 31 13.22 12.74 -3.15
N ALA A 32 12.81 14.01 -3.07
CA ALA A 32 13.75 15.11 -2.81
C ALA A 32 14.44 14.98 -1.45
N ALA A 33 13.70 14.59 -0.41
CA ALA A 33 14.25 14.35 0.92
C ALA A 33 15.21 13.14 0.95
N ALA A 34 14.84 12.04 0.29
CA ALA A 34 15.70 10.87 0.14
C ALA A 34 17.02 11.19 -0.59
N VAL A 35 16.96 11.99 -1.66
CA VAL A 35 18.15 12.44 -2.40
C VAL A 35 19.03 13.36 -1.54
N THR A 36 18.42 14.22 -0.74
CA THR A 36 19.15 15.09 0.21
C THR A 36 19.89 14.25 1.24
N GLU A 37 19.26 13.19 1.74
CA GLU A 37 19.87 12.28 2.70
C GLU A 37 21.01 11.46 2.07
N LEU A 38 20.86 10.98 0.83
CA LEU A 38 21.97 10.31 0.13
C LEU A 38 23.18 11.22 -0.03
N ARG A 39 22.96 12.50 -0.39
CA ARG A 39 24.04 13.48 -0.46
C ARG A 39 24.69 13.72 0.90
N ARG A 40 23.91 13.73 1.99
CA ARG A 40 24.43 13.81 3.37
C ARG A 40 25.31 12.62 3.72
N GLN A 41 24.96 11.43 3.21
CA GLN A 41 25.74 10.20 3.37
C GLN A 41 26.91 10.09 2.38
N HIS A 42 27.19 11.13 1.59
CA HIS A 42 28.20 11.13 0.53
C HIS A 42 28.00 10.03 -0.54
N VAL A 43 26.75 9.61 -0.75
CA VAL A 43 26.36 8.67 -1.81
C VAL A 43 25.75 9.43 -2.97
N ARG A 44 26.10 9.03 -4.19
CA ARG A 44 25.57 9.62 -5.41
C ARG A 44 24.09 9.29 -5.59
N PRO A 45 23.20 10.27 -5.82
CA PRO A 45 21.79 10.03 -6.08
C PRO A 45 21.52 9.16 -7.32
N GLU A 46 22.42 9.22 -8.31
CA GLU A 46 22.28 8.53 -9.59
C GLU A 46 22.30 7.00 -9.42
N VAL A 47 22.94 6.50 -8.35
CA VAL A 47 23.00 5.07 -8.02
C VAL A 47 21.61 4.46 -7.88
N LEU A 48 20.63 5.23 -7.41
CA LEU A 48 19.24 4.76 -7.34
C LEU A 48 18.67 4.51 -8.75
N GLU A 49 18.89 5.44 -9.68
CA GLU A 49 18.36 5.35 -11.04
C GLU A 49 19.10 4.28 -11.85
N GLU A 50 20.42 4.19 -11.67
CA GLU A 50 21.30 3.15 -12.24
C GLU A 50 20.87 1.75 -11.78
N ASN A 51 20.41 1.60 -10.53
CA ASN A 51 19.91 0.33 -9.98
C ASN A 51 18.40 0.09 -10.19
N ASN A 52 17.72 0.93 -10.98
CA ASN A 52 16.26 0.90 -11.21
C ASN A 52 15.40 1.09 -9.94
N LEU A 53 15.93 1.74 -8.92
CA LEU A 53 15.21 2.12 -7.71
C LEU A 53 14.49 3.45 -7.94
N ARG A 54 13.26 3.38 -8.47
CA ARG A 54 12.44 4.56 -8.75
C ARG A 54 11.51 4.86 -7.59
N PHE A 55 11.57 6.09 -7.10
CA PHE A 55 10.58 6.65 -6.17
C PHE A 55 9.25 6.98 -6.85
N ASP A 56 9.32 7.23 -8.17
CA ASP A 56 8.15 7.52 -8.96
C ASP A 56 7.26 6.28 -9.03
N ALA A 57 5.96 6.48 -8.84
CA ALA A 57 4.99 5.42 -8.95
C ALA A 57 4.93 4.97 -10.42
N SER A 58 5.77 4.02 -10.80
CA SER A 58 5.64 3.38 -12.10
C SER A 58 4.24 2.75 -12.18
N GLY A 59 3.58 2.85 -13.33
CA GLY A 59 2.16 2.49 -13.49
C GLY A 59 1.80 1.06 -13.03
N HIS A 60 2.78 0.16 -12.94
CA HIS A 60 2.63 -1.19 -12.39
C HIS A 60 2.37 -1.21 -10.88
N GLU A 61 2.97 -0.29 -10.10
CA GLU A 61 2.77 -0.23 -8.65
C GLU A 61 1.42 0.41 -8.27
N THR A 62 0.85 1.25 -9.15
CA THR A 62 -0.51 1.78 -8.99
C THR A 62 -1.59 0.81 -9.48
N ALA A 63 -1.23 -0.14 -10.35
CA ALA A 63 -2.18 -1.10 -10.91
C ALA A 63 -2.73 -2.06 -9.85
N ALA A 64 -1.91 -2.51 -8.90
CA ALA A 64 -2.34 -3.46 -7.88
C ALA A 64 -3.42 -2.87 -6.95
N PRO A 65 -3.25 -1.69 -6.32
CA PRO A 65 -4.32 -1.07 -5.54
C PRO A 65 -5.58 -0.73 -6.36
N ALA A 66 -5.41 -0.28 -7.61
CA ALA A 66 -6.53 0.03 -8.49
C ALA A 66 -7.34 -1.23 -8.85
N ALA A 67 -6.67 -2.35 -9.13
CA ALA A 67 -7.33 -3.62 -9.42
C ALA A 67 -8.16 -4.11 -8.22
N VAL A 68 -7.61 -4.04 -7.01
CA VAL A 68 -8.34 -4.38 -5.78
C VAL A 68 -9.58 -3.49 -5.64
N ALA A 69 -9.45 -2.18 -5.86
CA ALA A 69 -10.58 -1.25 -5.76
C ALA A 69 -11.69 -1.56 -6.78
N VAL A 70 -11.33 -1.87 -8.04
CA VAL A 70 -12.29 -2.24 -9.09
C VAL A 70 -13.03 -3.52 -8.71
N VAL A 71 -12.30 -4.55 -8.27
CA VAL A 71 -12.90 -5.83 -7.87
C VAL A 71 -13.86 -5.64 -6.69
N MET A 72 -13.43 -4.93 -5.64
CA MET A 72 -14.28 -4.69 -4.46
C MET A 72 -15.54 -3.88 -4.82
N THR A 73 -15.42 -2.92 -5.74
CA THR A 73 -16.57 -2.16 -6.26
C THR A 73 -17.53 -3.05 -7.05
N GLY A 74 -17.01 -3.95 -7.90
CA GLY A 74 -17.82 -4.91 -8.64
C GLY A 74 -18.59 -5.87 -7.71
N ILE A 75 -17.92 -6.39 -6.67
CA ILE A 75 -18.58 -7.26 -5.68
C ILE A 75 -19.64 -6.48 -4.88
N ALA A 76 -19.38 -5.21 -4.56
CA ALA A 76 -20.37 -4.36 -3.90
C ALA A 76 -21.64 -4.19 -4.75
N ALA A 77 -21.49 -3.98 -6.06
CA ALA A 77 -22.61 -3.91 -6.99
C ALA A 77 -23.41 -5.22 -7.02
N LEU A 78 -22.73 -6.37 -7.02
CA LEU A 78 -23.38 -7.68 -6.95
C LEU A 78 -24.12 -7.91 -5.62
N ASN A 79 -23.55 -7.46 -4.50
CA ASN A 79 -24.18 -7.53 -3.17
C ASN A 79 -25.42 -6.63 -3.07
N PHE A 80 -25.40 -5.44 -3.69
CA PHE A 80 -26.59 -4.60 -3.81
C PHE A 80 -27.65 -5.24 -4.71
N GLY A 81 -27.24 -5.86 -5.83
CA GLY A 81 -28.14 -6.58 -6.73
C GLY A 81 -28.71 -7.89 -6.15
N GLY A 82 -28.21 -8.35 -5.00
CA GLY A 82 -28.67 -9.58 -4.36
C GLY A 82 -28.32 -10.85 -5.12
N ALA A 83 -27.26 -10.83 -5.94
CA ALA A 83 -26.84 -11.99 -6.70
C ALA A 83 -26.25 -13.09 -5.80
N ASP A 84 -26.61 -14.35 -6.03
CA ASP A 84 -26.14 -15.49 -5.22
C ASP A 84 -24.60 -15.63 -5.23
N LEU A 85 -23.96 -15.27 -6.35
CA LEU A 85 -22.51 -15.29 -6.48
C LEU A 85 -21.80 -14.25 -5.59
N ALA A 86 -22.51 -13.22 -5.13
CA ALA A 86 -21.93 -12.14 -4.33
C ALA A 86 -21.40 -12.65 -2.98
N GLN A 87 -22.05 -13.66 -2.39
CA GLN A 87 -21.63 -14.27 -1.13
C GLN A 87 -20.27 -14.96 -1.27
N LEU A 88 -20.13 -15.83 -2.29
CA LEU A 88 -18.90 -16.56 -2.57
C LEU A 88 -17.74 -15.60 -2.90
N LEU A 89 -17.98 -14.60 -3.76
CA LEU A 89 -16.96 -13.63 -4.13
C LEU A 89 -16.54 -12.77 -2.94
N THR A 90 -17.48 -12.39 -2.07
CA THR A 90 -17.16 -11.65 -0.84
C THR A 90 -16.24 -12.46 0.06
N TRP A 91 -16.50 -13.76 0.23
CA TRP A 91 -15.63 -14.65 1.00
C TRP A 91 -14.21 -14.72 0.45
N ILE A 92 -14.07 -14.96 -0.86
CA ILE A 92 -12.77 -15.11 -1.51
C ILE A 92 -11.98 -13.79 -1.43
N PHE A 93 -12.57 -12.70 -1.90
CA PHE A 93 -11.84 -11.44 -2.07
C PHE A 93 -11.61 -10.70 -0.75
N SER A 94 -12.55 -10.74 0.20
CA SER A 94 -12.32 -10.12 1.51
C SER A 94 -11.22 -10.85 2.29
N SER A 95 -11.16 -12.18 2.20
CA SER A 95 -10.07 -12.97 2.80
C SER A 95 -8.72 -12.66 2.15
N LEU A 96 -8.67 -12.59 0.81
CA LEU A 96 -7.48 -12.19 0.07
C LEU A 96 -7.01 -10.78 0.45
N VAL A 97 -7.93 -9.83 0.56
CA VAL A 97 -7.62 -8.46 0.97
C VAL A 97 -7.04 -8.41 2.38
N VAL A 98 -7.61 -9.18 3.33
CA VAL A 98 -7.04 -9.30 4.68
C VAL A 98 -5.61 -9.84 4.62
N LEU A 99 -5.37 -10.95 3.92
CA LEU A 99 -4.03 -11.54 3.80
C LEU A 99 -3.03 -10.57 3.16
N MET A 100 -3.44 -9.89 2.09
CA MET A 100 -2.62 -8.89 1.42
C MET A 100 -2.30 -7.70 2.34
N ASN A 101 -3.28 -7.26 3.13
CA ASN A 101 -3.08 -6.18 4.08
C ASN A 101 -2.12 -6.59 5.23
N VAL A 102 -2.18 -7.85 5.69
CA VAL A 102 -1.17 -8.40 6.62
C VAL A 102 0.22 -8.34 6.00
N ALA A 103 0.38 -8.78 4.75
CA ALA A 103 1.66 -8.72 4.05
C ALA A 103 2.19 -7.28 3.90
N ILE A 104 1.32 -6.31 3.61
CA ILE A 104 1.67 -4.88 3.54
C ILE A 104 2.15 -4.37 4.90
N VAL A 105 1.41 -4.65 5.98
CA VAL A 105 1.81 -4.23 7.34
C VAL A 105 3.14 -4.87 7.72
N TYR A 106 3.33 -6.15 7.46
CA TYR A 106 4.59 -6.85 7.71
C TYR A 106 5.75 -6.24 6.90
N SER A 107 5.52 -5.94 5.62
CA SER A 107 6.51 -5.28 4.76
C SER A 107 6.89 -3.90 5.28
N ASN A 108 5.94 -3.14 5.82
CA ASN A 108 6.22 -1.83 6.41
C ASN A 108 7.04 -1.96 7.70
N LEU A 109 6.70 -2.91 8.56
CA LEU A 109 7.45 -3.17 9.81
C LEU A 109 8.87 -3.66 9.55
N THR A 110 9.10 -4.33 8.42
CA THR A 110 10.40 -4.87 8.02
C THR A 110 11.08 -4.05 6.92
N ALA A 111 10.59 -2.82 6.64
CA ALA A 111 11.03 -2.01 5.51
C ALA A 111 12.54 -1.79 5.49
N VAL A 112 13.14 -1.42 6.63
CA VAL A 112 14.59 -1.22 6.76
C VAL A 112 15.34 -2.48 6.35
N LYS A 113 15.04 -3.62 6.97
CA LYS A 113 15.71 -4.91 6.69
C LYS A 113 15.50 -5.37 5.24
N SER A 114 14.30 -5.14 4.70
CA SER A 114 13.96 -5.53 3.33
C SER A 114 14.72 -4.70 2.30
N VAL A 115 14.80 -3.38 2.50
CA VAL A 115 15.55 -2.46 1.64
C VAL A 115 17.06 -2.69 1.76
N GLU A 116 17.59 -2.91 2.96
CA GLU A 116 18.98 -3.33 3.16
C GLU A 116 19.31 -4.62 2.40
N ALA A 117 18.44 -5.63 2.51
CA ALA A 117 18.61 -6.88 1.79
C ALA A 117 18.53 -6.67 0.27
N ALA A 118 17.64 -5.80 -0.22
CA ALA A 118 17.54 -5.45 -1.62
C ALA A 118 18.79 -4.73 -2.14
N PHE A 119 19.33 -3.78 -1.38
CA PHE A 119 20.56 -3.05 -1.72
C PHE A 119 21.75 -4.00 -1.76
N ARG A 120 21.87 -4.90 -0.78
CA ARG A 120 22.92 -5.94 -0.77
C ARG A 120 22.80 -6.91 -1.93
N ARG A 121 21.59 -7.30 -2.33
CA ARG A 121 21.34 -8.21 -3.47
C ARG A 121 21.75 -7.61 -4.81
N LYS A 122 21.71 -6.29 -4.96
CA LYS A 122 22.14 -5.59 -6.18
C LYS A 122 23.66 -5.65 -6.39
N GLY A 123 24.43 -5.84 -5.32
CA GLY A 123 25.89 -6.00 -5.39
C GLY A 123 26.66 -4.71 -5.67
N ASP A 124 25.98 -3.55 -5.65
CA ASP A 124 26.58 -2.25 -5.87
C ASP A 124 27.28 -1.75 -4.58
N PRO A 125 28.60 -1.44 -4.64
CA PRO A 125 29.35 -0.94 -3.48
C PRO A 125 28.83 0.38 -2.92
N GLU A 126 28.21 1.23 -3.74
CA GLU A 126 27.64 2.50 -3.28
C GLU A 126 26.31 2.28 -2.54
N LEU A 127 25.44 1.39 -3.05
CA LEU A 127 24.20 1.01 -2.34
C LEU A 127 24.47 0.32 -1.00
N ALA A 128 25.55 -0.47 -0.92
CA ALA A 128 25.94 -1.14 0.31
C ALA A 128 26.42 -0.16 1.42
N ARG A 129 26.78 1.07 1.06
CA ARG A 129 27.21 2.13 1.99
C ARG A 129 26.05 2.98 2.49
N VAL A 130 24.88 2.90 1.86
CA VAL A 130 23.70 3.68 2.28
C VAL A 130 23.21 3.17 3.63
N ASP A 131 23.11 4.08 4.60
CA ASP A 131 22.40 3.82 5.84
C ASP A 131 20.90 3.93 5.59
N VAL A 132 20.23 2.78 5.51
CA VAL A 132 18.85 2.63 5.06
C VAL A 132 17.86 3.22 6.06
N ALA A 133 18.14 3.12 7.36
CA ALA A 133 17.25 3.65 8.40
C ALA A 133 17.06 5.19 8.31
N PRO A 134 18.12 6.02 8.34
CA PRO A 134 17.98 7.47 8.17
C PRO A 134 17.53 7.84 6.76
N PHE A 135 17.87 7.07 5.73
CA PHE A 135 17.36 7.25 4.37
C PHE A 135 15.84 7.14 4.29
N LEU A 136 15.27 6.06 4.83
CA LEU A 136 13.81 5.87 4.89
C LEU A 136 13.16 6.92 5.81
N GLN A 137 13.79 7.25 6.95
CA GLN A 137 13.26 8.26 7.87
C GLN A 137 13.20 9.65 7.24
N ALA A 138 14.20 10.03 6.43
CA ALA A 138 14.19 11.29 5.70
C ALA A 138 13.07 11.34 4.65
N ALA A 139 12.89 10.25 3.90
CA ALA A 139 11.80 10.11 2.94
C ALA A 139 10.42 10.16 3.63
N GLU A 140 10.25 9.44 4.73
CA GLU A 140 9.02 9.44 5.53
C GLU A 140 8.75 10.79 6.21
N GLY A 141 9.80 11.49 6.64
CA GLY A 141 9.72 12.80 7.27
C GLY A 141 9.22 13.90 6.35
N ALA A 142 9.31 13.71 5.03
CA ALA A 142 8.75 14.61 4.04
C ALA A 142 7.22 14.50 3.90
N PHE A 143 6.62 13.41 4.37
CA PHE A 143 5.17 13.28 4.36
C PHE A 143 4.54 14.11 5.50
N PRO A 144 3.40 14.76 5.25
CA PRO A 144 2.64 15.39 6.32
C PRO A 144 2.29 14.39 7.44
N ARG A 145 2.29 14.85 8.70
CA ARG A 145 1.99 13.99 9.87
C ARG A 145 0.66 13.25 9.77
N TRP A 146 -0.34 13.85 9.11
CA TRP A 146 -1.65 13.23 8.90
C TRP A 146 -1.60 11.98 7.99
N VAL A 147 -0.58 11.83 7.14
CA VAL A 147 -0.42 10.65 6.27
C VAL A 147 -0.18 9.38 7.10
N ARG A 148 0.51 9.49 8.24
CA ARG A 148 0.62 8.36 9.19
C ARG A 148 -0.74 7.98 9.74
N ALA A 149 -1.53 8.96 10.18
CA ALA A 149 -2.89 8.72 10.66
C ALA A 149 -3.77 8.10 9.56
N GLN A 150 -3.65 8.57 8.31
CA GLN A 150 -4.34 8.00 7.15
C GLN A 150 -3.92 6.55 6.89
N THR A 151 -2.65 6.20 7.08
CA THR A 151 -2.18 4.81 6.93
C THR A 151 -2.78 3.90 8.00
N TYR A 152 -2.82 4.33 9.26
CA TYR A 152 -3.48 3.57 10.33
C TYR A 152 -4.98 3.43 10.07
N LEU A 153 -5.66 4.53 9.73
CA LEU A 153 -7.08 4.52 9.39
C LEU A 153 -7.38 3.57 8.23
N ARG A 154 -6.57 3.62 7.16
CA ARG A 154 -6.66 2.71 6.02
C ARG A 154 -6.57 1.26 6.47
N ASN A 155 -5.54 0.91 7.25
CA ASN A 155 -5.36 -0.46 7.71
C ASN A 155 -6.53 -0.93 8.58
N THR A 156 -7.03 -0.06 9.45
CA THR A 156 -8.23 -0.33 10.27
C THR A 156 -9.45 -0.55 9.39
N VAL A 157 -9.69 0.30 8.39
CA VAL A 157 -10.81 0.15 7.45
C VAL A 157 -10.69 -1.13 6.63
N VAL A 158 -9.49 -1.49 6.18
CA VAL A 158 -9.27 -2.71 5.40
C VAL A 158 -9.53 -3.96 6.25
N PHE A 159 -9.01 -4.02 7.49
CA PHE A 159 -9.25 -5.15 8.38
C PHE A 159 -10.70 -5.22 8.86
N ALA A 160 -11.20 -4.14 9.47
CA ALA A 160 -12.54 -4.09 10.03
C ALA A 160 -13.62 -4.20 8.94
N GLY A 161 -13.46 -3.48 7.83
CA GLY A 161 -14.39 -3.53 6.70
C GLY A 161 -14.46 -4.93 6.08
N SER A 162 -13.31 -5.59 5.87
CA SER A 162 -13.30 -6.96 5.35
C SER A 162 -13.91 -7.95 6.35
N ALA A 163 -13.59 -7.84 7.65
CA ALA A 163 -14.15 -8.71 8.68
C ALA A 163 -15.67 -8.54 8.80
N VAL A 164 -16.17 -7.30 8.82
CA VAL A 164 -17.60 -7.01 8.87
C VAL A 164 -18.30 -7.50 7.59
N ALA A 165 -17.69 -7.35 6.42
CA ALA A 165 -18.26 -7.88 5.18
C ALA A 165 -18.40 -9.41 5.20
N LEU A 166 -17.39 -10.13 5.70
CA LEU A 166 -17.42 -11.59 5.87
C LEU A 166 -18.52 -12.02 6.84
N VAL A 167 -18.62 -11.37 7.99
CA VAL A 167 -19.66 -11.66 9.00
C VAL A 167 -21.05 -11.35 8.44
N ALA A 168 -21.25 -10.20 7.80
CA ALA A 168 -22.53 -9.80 7.25
C ALA A 168 -23.06 -10.79 6.21
N VAL A 169 -22.18 -11.30 5.34
CA VAL A 169 -22.52 -12.29 4.33
C VAL A 169 -22.71 -13.71 4.91
N SER A 170 -22.25 -13.96 6.13
CA SER A 170 -22.41 -15.26 6.80
C SER A 170 -23.66 -15.37 7.67
N LEU A 171 -24.26 -14.23 8.04
CA LEU A 171 -25.47 -14.14 8.85
C LEU A 171 -26.75 -14.10 8.02
N VAL A 172 -26.63 -14.14 6.69
CA VAL A 172 -27.71 -14.12 5.70
C VAL A 172 -27.70 -15.44 4.94
#